data_AF-A0A0P5E612-F1
#
_entry.id   AF-A0A0P5E612-F1
#
_cell.length_a   1.000
_cell.length_b   1.000
_cell.length_c   1.000
_cell.angle_alpha   90.00
_cell.angle_beta   90.00
_cell.angle_gamma   90.00
#
_symmetry.space_group_name_H-M   'P 1'
#
loop_
_entity.id
_entity.type
_entity.pdbx_description
1 polymer ?
#
loop_
_entity_poly.entity_id
_entity_poly.type
_entity_poly.pdbx_seq_one_letter_code
_entity_poly.pdbx_strand_id
1 'polypeptide(L)'
;MNLRLLLPCFFLHSKSCFTFRNFQNFIMNKSNCSRVVLPQRIHTNVFKNVIVRQISTCYQLLQDKTEKSLCLTKGDESYFDFKELECNSSAEQRMGHFMALMCEAFKLSEEEAEDIVECYPFLWKEFFHKSFTHLKSMGLVKTTFMQYPWLISMSPEEIDSKLQIVSTSFPDMGDVNTCACLFKYPNEKIDMLISNWKKEAVEFEQPSKFHFLAHALKVPIGKIMNQLETKSFLLSLSYSRIQEGVNICLDAGVQREDVLNDLWVLRNRPIKIRNRIETLLQSKIPVKPWVLRARIQSFKTYIEEYWEEKQDMEYDNNLSSYLMTRLKCELSVVERMMKVFPNLQRATIRKVKPNIDYLLVVKCIDPGLVIMTPRILCQKLDTVKDRIEILETTGIQYSSLWMVGRSQREFDDFVKRWKTK
;
A
#
# COMPACT_ATOMS: atom_id res chain seq x y z
N MET A 1 -13.61 -44.74 -2.00
CA MET A 1 -13.91 -43.87 -0.84
C MET A 1 -13.49 -42.45 -1.22
N ASN A 2 -14.44 -41.51 -1.13
CA ASN A 2 -14.60 -40.36 -2.04
C ASN A 2 -13.47 -39.31 -2.03
N LEU A 3 -12.81 -39.15 -3.18
CA LEU A 3 -11.76 -38.18 -3.49
C LEU A 3 -12.34 -36.90 -4.15
N ARG A 4 -13.51 -36.42 -3.67
CA ARG A 4 -14.30 -35.35 -4.33
C ARG A 4 -14.56 -34.10 -3.49
N LEU A 5 -13.86 -33.86 -2.38
CA LEU A 5 -14.15 -32.74 -1.47
C LEU A 5 -12.99 -31.76 -1.24
N LEU A 6 -12.05 -31.63 -2.17
CA LEU A 6 -11.03 -30.57 -2.12
C LEU A 6 -11.12 -29.70 -3.38
N LEU A 7 -11.62 -28.47 -3.19
CA LEU A 7 -11.80 -27.30 -4.09
C LEU A 7 -13.27 -27.00 -4.36
N PRO A 8 -13.78 -25.82 -3.93
CA PRO A 8 -13.43 -24.51 -4.51
C PRO A 8 -13.07 -23.46 -3.41
N CYS A 9 -12.32 -22.39 -3.60
CA CYS A 9 -12.50 -21.27 -4.52
C CYS A 9 -11.16 -20.53 -4.66
N PHE A 10 -10.58 -20.54 -5.85
CA PHE A 10 -9.64 -19.53 -6.30
C PHE A 10 -10.22 -18.96 -7.57
N PHE A 11 -10.76 -17.74 -7.53
CA PHE A 11 -10.81 -16.79 -8.64
C PHE A 11 -11.59 -15.56 -8.16
N LEU A 12 -10.88 -14.47 -7.87
CA LEU A 12 -11.32 -13.10 -8.17
C LEU A 12 -10.10 -12.16 -8.08
N HIS A 13 -9.36 -12.07 -9.18
CA HIS A 13 -8.93 -10.84 -9.85
C HIS A 13 -7.73 -11.09 -10.78
N SER A 14 -8.03 -11.39 -12.05
CA SER A 14 -7.41 -10.70 -13.19
C SER A 14 -8.07 -11.14 -14.50
N LYS A 15 -8.30 -10.19 -15.40
CA LYS A 15 -8.82 -10.41 -16.74
C LYS A 15 -7.73 -11.04 -17.62
N SER A 16 -7.67 -12.37 -17.68
CA SER A 16 -7.10 -13.12 -18.81
C SER A 16 -7.46 -14.61 -18.67
N CYS A 17 -8.26 -15.13 -19.61
CA CYS A 17 -8.69 -16.53 -19.63
C CYS A 17 -7.49 -17.48 -19.84
N PHE A 18 -7.25 -18.36 -18.87
CA PHE A 18 -6.41 -19.56 -19.02
C PHE A 18 -7.28 -20.77 -18.74
N THR A 19 -7.53 -21.62 -19.73
CA THR A 19 -8.50 -22.72 -19.65
C THR A 19 -7.90 -24.01 -19.08
N PHE A 20 -8.74 -24.77 -18.38
CA PHE A 20 -8.48 -25.98 -17.60
C PHE A 20 -7.66 -27.09 -18.30
N ARG A 21 -7.65 -27.14 -19.64
CA ARG A 21 -6.91 -28.14 -20.42
C ARG A 21 -5.39 -28.04 -20.29
N ASN A 22 -4.86 -26.85 -20.03
CA ASN A 22 -3.40 -26.65 -19.95
C ASN A 22 -2.81 -27.14 -18.61
N PHE A 23 -3.63 -27.32 -17.58
CA PHE A 23 -3.17 -27.74 -16.25
C PHE A 23 -3.04 -29.27 -16.13
N GLN A 24 -3.90 -30.04 -16.81
CA GLN A 24 -3.80 -31.51 -16.83
C GLN A 24 -2.51 -32.00 -17.50
N ASN A 25 -2.00 -31.30 -18.52
CA ASN A 25 -0.74 -31.64 -19.17
C ASN A 25 0.50 -31.29 -18.31
N PHE A 26 0.36 -30.47 -17.27
CA PHE A 26 1.46 -30.06 -16.40
C PHE A 26 1.78 -31.09 -15.30
N ILE A 27 0.79 -31.87 -14.87
CA ILE A 27 0.95 -32.83 -13.76
C ILE A 27 1.48 -34.20 -14.25
N MET A 28 1.38 -34.52 -15.54
CA MET A 28 1.67 -35.86 -16.06
C MET A 28 3.10 -36.10 -16.58
N ASN A 29 4.02 -35.13 -16.54
CA ASN A 29 5.41 -35.34 -16.99
C ASN A 29 6.43 -35.19 -15.86
N LYS A 30 6.59 -36.26 -15.06
CA LYS A 30 7.76 -36.50 -14.21
C LYS A 30 8.89 -37.11 -15.07
N SER A 31 9.64 -36.26 -15.76
CA SER A 31 11.00 -36.57 -16.25
C SER A 31 11.55 -35.42 -17.10
N ASN A 32 12.14 -34.42 -16.44
CA ASN A 32 13.43 -33.83 -16.82
C ASN A 32 13.69 -32.55 -16.03
N CYS A 33 14.86 -32.53 -15.40
CA CYS A 33 15.39 -31.42 -14.65
C CYS A 33 15.87 -30.33 -15.62
N SER A 34 15.28 -29.13 -15.61
CA SER A 34 15.98 -27.82 -15.66
C SER A 34 15.01 -26.65 -15.93
N ARG A 35 15.19 -25.58 -15.14
CA ARG A 35 14.63 -24.21 -15.24
C ARG A 35 13.14 -24.06 -15.58
N VAL A 36 12.35 -23.76 -14.54
CA VAL A 36 11.04 -23.09 -14.69
C VAL A 36 11.14 -21.69 -14.08
N VAL A 37 10.91 -20.67 -14.90
CA VAL A 37 10.83 -19.25 -14.52
C VAL A 37 9.39 -18.95 -14.09
N LEU A 38 9.21 -18.55 -12.83
CA LEU A 38 7.92 -18.10 -12.29
C LEU A 38 7.64 -16.62 -12.66
N PRO A 39 6.39 -16.22 -12.93
CA PRO A 39 6.04 -14.82 -13.09
C PRO A 39 6.16 -14.08 -11.76
N GLN A 40 6.87 -12.96 -11.76
CA GLN A 40 7.06 -12.09 -10.61
C GLN A 40 5.75 -11.37 -10.24
N ARG A 41 5.06 -11.81 -9.18
CA ARG A 41 4.37 -10.94 -8.19
C ARG A 41 3.79 -11.77 -7.05
N ILE A 42 3.91 -11.22 -5.84
CA ILE A 42 3.63 -11.79 -4.50
C ILE A 42 4.70 -12.80 -4.04
N HIS A 43 5.85 -12.26 -3.63
CA HIS A 43 6.80 -12.97 -2.77
C HIS A 43 6.73 -12.34 -1.37
N THR A 44 5.86 -12.86 -0.51
CA THR A 44 6.05 -12.76 0.93
C THR A 44 6.45 -14.15 1.43
N ASN A 45 7.68 -14.28 1.92
CA ASN A 45 8.26 -15.52 2.46
C ASN A 45 7.44 -16.12 3.62
N VAL A 46 6.52 -15.34 4.20
CA VAL A 46 5.65 -15.73 5.33
C VAL A 46 4.73 -16.89 4.92
N PHE A 47 4.04 -16.81 3.78
CA PHE A 47 3.17 -17.89 3.30
C PHE A 47 3.96 -19.18 3.01
N LYS A 48 5.19 -19.04 2.51
CA LYS A 48 6.05 -20.20 2.22
C LYS A 48 6.48 -20.93 3.51
N ASN A 49 6.78 -20.19 4.57
CA ASN A 49 7.17 -20.76 5.87
C ASN A 49 5.98 -21.39 6.61
N VAL A 50 4.77 -20.83 6.46
CA VAL A 50 3.54 -21.44 6.99
C VAL A 50 3.23 -22.77 6.28
N ILE A 51 3.38 -22.82 4.95
CA ILE A 51 3.21 -24.06 4.17
C ILE A 51 4.28 -25.11 4.50
N VAL A 52 5.54 -24.70 4.70
CA VAL A 52 6.63 -25.62 5.08
C VAL A 52 6.43 -26.16 6.51
N ARG A 53 5.91 -25.36 7.45
CA ARG A 53 5.49 -25.83 8.78
C ARG A 53 4.42 -26.93 8.66
N GLN A 54 3.41 -26.75 7.82
CA GLN A 54 2.36 -27.76 7.60
C GLN A 54 2.89 -29.11 7.09
N ILE A 55 3.90 -29.13 6.20
CA ILE A 55 4.48 -30.40 5.71
C ILE A 55 5.24 -31.10 6.84
N SER A 56 5.96 -30.36 7.68
CA SER A 56 6.74 -30.93 8.79
C SER A 56 5.86 -31.43 9.94
N THR A 57 4.80 -30.67 10.29
CA THR A 57 3.87 -31.04 11.36
C THR A 57 2.97 -32.22 10.96
N CYS A 58 2.57 -32.32 9.69
CA CYS A 58 1.87 -33.50 9.18
C CYS A 58 2.75 -34.75 9.16
N TYR A 59 4.07 -34.61 8.95
CA TYR A 59 5.01 -35.73 9.01
C TYR A 59 5.25 -36.23 10.45
N GLN A 60 5.28 -35.32 11.43
CA GLN A 60 5.39 -35.65 12.86
C GLN A 60 4.10 -36.27 13.41
N LEU A 61 2.92 -35.75 13.04
CA LEU A 61 1.62 -36.32 13.44
C LEU A 61 1.33 -37.70 12.83
N LEU A 62 1.99 -38.05 11.73
CA LEU A 62 1.97 -39.40 11.15
C LEU A 62 2.92 -40.37 11.87
N GLN A 63 3.91 -39.88 12.61
CA GLN A 63 4.84 -40.70 13.40
C GLN A 63 4.36 -40.89 14.85
N ASP A 64 3.68 -39.90 15.44
CA ASP A 64 3.21 -39.95 16.85
C ASP A 64 1.90 -40.73 17.05
N LYS A 65 1.18 -41.10 15.98
CA LYS A 65 -0.06 -41.90 16.07
C LYS A 65 0.15 -43.38 16.42
N THR A 66 1.36 -43.78 16.83
CA THR A 66 1.67 -45.18 17.15
C THR A 66 1.89 -45.51 18.63
N GLU A 67 2.03 -44.55 19.56
CA GLU A 67 2.27 -44.94 20.97
C GLU A 67 1.54 -44.09 22.02
N LYS A 68 0.51 -44.75 22.59
CA LYS A 68 0.07 -44.75 24.00
C LYS A 68 -0.61 -43.52 24.62
N SER A 69 -1.86 -43.80 25.00
CA SER A 69 -2.58 -43.25 26.15
C SER A 69 -1.80 -43.40 27.46
N LEU A 70 -1.86 -42.42 28.37
CA LEU A 70 -2.18 -42.63 29.78
C LEU A 70 -2.51 -41.31 30.53
N CYS A 71 -3.39 -41.47 31.51
CA CYS A 71 -4.07 -40.54 32.43
C CYS A 71 -3.33 -39.32 32.98
N LEU A 72 -4.09 -38.26 33.32
CA LEU A 72 -3.95 -37.48 34.57
C LEU A 72 -5.23 -36.68 34.88
N THR A 73 -5.44 -36.45 36.17
CA THR A 73 -6.67 -36.11 36.91
C THR A 73 -6.95 -34.60 37.06
N LYS A 74 -8.21 -34.31 37.41
CA LYS A 74 -8.87 -33.03 37.78
C LYS A 74 -8.01 -31.94 38.45
N GLY A 75 -8.28 -30.68 38.07
CA GLY A 75 -7.95 -29.47 38.85
C GLY A 75 -8.14 -28.17 38.07
N ASP A 76 -9.20 -27.44 38.42
CA ASP A 76 -9.51 -26.01 38.24
C ASP A 76 -10.12 -25.43 36.94
N GLU A 77 -11.27 -24.81 37.19
CA GLU A 77 -12.30 -24.27 36.31
C GLU A 77 -12.01 -22.81 35.90
N SER A 78 -11.71 -22.63 34.63
CA SER A 78 -12.35 -21.69 33.70
C SER A 78 -11.87 -22.03 32.29
N TYR A 79 -12.02 -23.30 31.96
CA TYR A 79 -11.62 -23.87 30.68
C TYR A 79 -12.81 -23.72 29.73
N PHE A 80 -12.83 -22.65 28.93
CA PHE A 80 -13.61 -22.69 27.70
C PHE A 80 -12.87 -23.66 26.76
N ASP A 81 -13.41 -24.88 26.68
CA ASP A 81 -12.79 -25.99 25.97
C ASP A 81 -12.89 -25.76 24.46
N PHE A 82 -11.75 -25.47 23.81
CA PHE A 82 -11.67 -25.41 22.34
C PHE A 82 -12.18 -26.71 21.68
N LYS A 83 -12.13 -27.85 22.38
CA LYS A 83 -12.68 -29.12 21.87
C LYS A 83 -14.20 -29.13 21.80
N GLU A 84 -14.91 -28.35 22.63
CA GLU A 84 -16.37 -28.23 22.53
C GLU A 84 -16.81 -27.43 21.29
N LEU A 85 -16.06 -26.37 20.96
CA LEU A 85 -16.27 -25.59 19.72
C LEU A 85 -15.92 -26.40 18.47
N GLU A 86 -14.88 -27.23 18.50
CA GLU A 86 -14.51 -28.10 17.37
C GLU A 86 -15.49 -29.25 17.12
N CYS A 87 -16.15 -29.77 18.16
CA CYS A 87 -17.01 -30.96 18.01
C CYS A 87 -18.44 -30.64 17.52
N ASN A 88 -19.00 -29.44 17.76
CA ASN A 88 -20.44 -29.22 17.60
C ASN A 88 -20.89 -27.93 16.86
N SER A 89 -19.97 -27.06 16.41
CA SER A 89 -20.33 -25.77 15.81
C SER A 89 -20.20 -25.73 14.27
N SER A 90 -21.02 -24.92 13.59
CA SER A 90 -20.84 -24.65 12.16
C SER A 90 -19.63 -23.73 11.93
N ALA A 91 -19.09 -23.70 10.70
CA ALA A 91 -18.00 -22.78 10.36
C ALA A 91 -18.39 -21.31 10.55
N GLU A 92 -19.65 -20.97 10.28
CA GLU A 92 -20.23 -19.64 10.48
C GLU A 92 -20.26 -19.27 11.97
N GLN A 93 -20.62 -20.20 12.85
CA GLN A 93 -20.63 -19.96 14.30
C GLN A 93 -19.21 -19.73 14.86
N ARG A 94 -18.20 -20.47 14.39
CA ARG A 94 -16.81 -20.23 14.79
C ARG A 94 -16.29 -18.90 14.31
N MET A 95 -16.64 -18.52 13.08
CA MET A 95 -16.31 -17.21 12.54
C MET A 95 -16.96 -16.09 13.37
N GLY A 96 -18.26 -16.21 13.67
CA GLY A 96 -18.98 -15.24 14.49
C GLY A 96 -18.38 -15.11 15.89
N HIS A 97 -17.98 -16.22 16.51
CA HIS A 97 -17.29 -16.18 17.80
C HIS A 97 -15.93 -15.47 17.73
N PHE A 98 -15.13 -15.77 16.71
CA PHE A 98 -13.85 -15.09 16.47
C PHE A 98 -14.02 -13.57 16.28
N MET A 99 -15.03 -13.16 15.50
CA MET A 99 -15.36 -11.74 15.33
C MET A 99 -15.79 -11.09 16.65
N ALA A 100 -16.64 -11.75 17.44
CA ALA A 100 -17.05 -11.25 18.75
C ALA A 100 -15.85 -11.02 19.67
N LEU A 101 -14.87 -11.93 19.68
CA LEU A 101 -13.62 -11.78 20.44
C LEU A 101 -12.79 -10.58 19.96
N MET A 102 -12.69 -10.35 18.65
CA MET A 102 -12.01 -9.16 18.12
C MET A 102 -12.69 -7.86 18.55
N CYS A 103 -14.02 -7.81 18.46
CA CYS A 103 -14.83 -6.67 18.90
C CYS A 103 -14.67 -6.40 20.41
N GLU A 104 -14.70 -7.44 21.24
CA GLU A 104 -14.57 -7.33 22.70
C GLU A 104 -13.15 -6.96 23.14
N ALA A 105 -12.13 -7.61 22.57
CA ALA A 105 -10.74 -7.42 22.99
C ALA A 105 -10.19 -6.06 22.56
N PHE A 106 -10.48 -5.64 21.32
CA PHE A 106 -9.85 -4.49 20.67
C PHE A 106 -10.81 -3.35 20.31
N LYS A 107 -12.10 -3.45 20.70
CA LYS A 107 -13.13 -2.43 20.44
C LYS A 107 -13.31 -2.14 18.94
N LEU A 108 -13.30 -3.19 18.13
CA LEU A 108 -13.59 -3.13 16.70
C LEU A 108 -15.11 -2.99 16.46
N SER A 109 -15.49 -2.33 15.36
CA SER A 109 -16.85 -2.46 14.82
C SER A 109 -17.02 -3.82 14.13
N GLU A 110 -18.28 -4.22 13.94
CA GLU A 110 -18.58 -5.44 13.17
C GLU A 110 -18.02 -5.35 11.75
N GLU A 111 -18.16 -4.22 11.06
CA GLU A 111 -17.59 -3.97 9.73
C GLU A 111 -16.06 -4.16 9.71
N GLU A 112 -15.34 -3.62 10.70
CA GLU A 112 -13.88 -3.77 10.79
C GLU A 112 -13.46 -5.23 11.04
N ALA A 113 -14.25 -5.98 11.82
CA ALA A 113 -14.02 -7.39 12.07
C ALA A 113 -14.30 -8.24 10.82
N GLU A 114 -15.33 -7.92 10.04
CA GLU A 114 -15.64 -8.54 8.75
C GLU A 114 -14.49 -8.31 7.76
N ASP A 115 -14.03 -7.07 7.62
CA ASP A 115 -12.90 -6.70 6.76
C ASP A 115 -11.64 -7.52 7.07
N ILE A 116 -11.34 -7.74 8.36
CA ILE A 116 -10.21 -8.59 8.78
C ILE A 116 -10.42 -10.03 8.34
N VAL A 117 -11.61 -10.59 8.53
CA VAL A 117 -11.92 -11.97 8.13
C VAL A 117 -11.80 -12.15 6.62
N GLU A 118 -12.29 -11.19 5.83
CA GLU A 118 -12.17 -11.22 4.38
C GLU A 118 -10.72 -11.11 3.91
N CYS A 119 -9.94 -10.23 4.54
CA CYS A 119 -8.53 -10.02 4.21
C CYS A 119 -7.63 -11.17 4.70
N TYR A 120 -8.01 -11.86 5.78
CA TYR A 120 -7.26 -12.94 6.42
C TYR A 120 -8.14 -14.20 6.65
N PRO A 121 -8.54 -14.91 5.58
CA PRO A 121 -9.57 -15.96 5.62
C PRO A 121 -9.20 -17.24 6.39
N PHE A 122 -7.96 -17.35 6.87
CA PHE A 122 -7.49 -18.48 7.69
C PHE A 122 -7.32 -18.11 9.16
N LEU A 123 -7.39 -16.82 9.50
CA LEU A 123 -7.04 -16.32 10.83
C LEU A 123 -7.98 -16.88 11.91
N TRP A 124 -9.28 -16.94 11.61
CA TRP A 124 -10.29 -17.55 12.48
C TRP A 124 -10.13 -19.08 12.67
N LYS A 125 -9.26 -19.75 11.89
CA LYS A 125 -8.95 -21.18 12.06
C LYS A 125 -7.66 -21.42 12.83
N GLU A 126 -6.75 -20.44 12.84
CA GLU A 126 -5.38 -20.59 13.32
C GLU A 126 -5.08 -19.66 14.51
N PHE A 127 -6.11 -19.11 15.17
CA PHE A 127 -5.92 -18.22 16.31
C PHE A 127 -5.83 -18.99 17.63
N PHE A 128 -5.10 -18.42 18.58
CA PHE A 128 -5.09 -18.86 19.97
C PHE A 128 -5.99 -17.93 20.79
N HIS A 129 -7.03 -18.46 21.44
CA HIS A 129 -7.92 -17.63 22.27
C HIS A 129 -7.16 -16.88 23.37
N LYS A 130 -6.17 -17.54 24.00
CA LYS A 130 -5.29 -16.93 24.99
C LYS A 130 -4.49 -15.74 24.44
N SER A 131 -4.24 -15.68 23.14
CA SER A 131 -3.50 -14.56 22.53
C SER A 131 -4.33 -13.28 22.51
N PHE A 132 -5.66 -13.35 22.47
CA PHE A 132 -6.52 -12.17 22.62
C PHE A 132 -6.38 -11.55 24.01
N THR A 133 -6.53 -12.36 25.05
CA THR A 133 -6.39 -11.90 26.45
C THR A 133 -4.97 -11.43 26.73
N HIS A 134 -3.96 -12.13 26.20
CA HIS A 134 -2.55 -11.78 26.36
C HIS A 134 -2.22 -10.43 25.71
N LEU A 135 -2.53 -10.26 24.42
CA LEU A 135 -2.27 -9.01 23.69
C LEU A 135 -3.05 -7.82 24.30
N LYS A 136 -4.27 -8.05 24.80
CA LYS A 136 -5.03 -7.04 25.55
C LYS A 136 -4.33 -6.65 26.85
N SER A 137 -3.82 -7.62 27.60
CA SER A 137 -3.06 -7.37 28.84
C SER A 137 -1.74 -6.63 28.61
N MET A 138 -1.11 -6.86 27.45
CA MET A 138 0.07 -6.11 26.99
C MET A 138 -0.26 -4.68 26.50
N GLY A 139 -1.54 -4.29 26.45
CA GLY A 139 -1.96 -2.96 26.01
C GLY A 139 -1.89 -2.76 24.49
N LEU A 140 -2.06 -3.81 23.68
CA LEU A 140 -2.14 -3.68 22.23
C LEU A 140 -3.32 -2.77 21.84
N VAL A 141 -3.03 -1.67 21.14
CA VAL A 141 -4.07 -0.73 20.71
C VAL A 141 -4.74 -1.20 19.41
N LYS A 142 -6.01 -0.80 19.25
CA LYS A 142 -6.82 -1.08 18.05
C LYS A 142 -6.07 -0.83 16.73
N THR A 143 -5.38 0.30 16.60
CA THR A 143 -4.67 0.66 15.36
C THR A 143 -3.55 -0.31 15.02
N THR A 144 -2.82 -0.80 16.03
CA THR A 144 -1.75 -1.79 15.84
C THR A 144 -2.34 -3.14 15.48
N PHE A 145 -3.43 -3.55 16.13
CA PHE A 145 -4.12 -4.80 15.82
C PHE A 145 -4.64 -4.82 14.37
N MET A 146 -5.30 -3.75 13.93
CA MET A 146 -5.77 -3.60 12.54
C MET A 146 -4.62 -3.72 11.53
N GLN A 147 -3.42 -3.24 11.89
CA GLN A 147 -2.24 -3.33 11.04
C GLN A 147 -1.59 -4.74 11.06
N TYR A 148 -1.68 -5.43 12.19
CA TYR A 148 -1.08 -6.76 12.39
C TYR A 148 -2.09 -7.80 12.96
N PRO A 149 -3.20 -8.11 12.27
CA PRO A 149 -4.21 -9.03 12.82
C PRO A 149 -3.67 -10.43 13.08
N TRP A 150 -2.66 -10.84 12.30
CA TRP A 150 -1.99 -12.15 12.39
C TRP A 150 -1.25 -12.40 13.70
N LEU A 151 -1.10 -11.41 14.59
CA LEU A 151 -0.50 -11.60 15.92
C LEU A 151 -1.26 -12.63 16.78
N ILE A 152 -2.57 -12.74 16.61
CA ILE A 152 -3.40 -13.70 17.36
C ILE A 152 -3.18 -15.17 16.94
N SER A 153 -2.51 -15.40 15.80
CA SER A 153 -2.07 -16.74 15.38
C SER A 153 -0.74 -17.17 15.98
N MET A 154 -0.16 -16.35 16.86
CA MET A 154 1.05 -16.69 17.59
C MET A 154 0.68 -17.06 19.03
N SER A 155 1.38 -18.01 19.63
CA SER A 155 1.13 -18.34 21.04
C SER A 155 1.63 -17.21 21.96
N PRO A 156 1.05 -17.04 23.16
CA PRO A 156 1.53 -16.04 24.13
C PRO A 156 3.03 -16.17 24.43
N GLU A 157 3.53 -17.39 24.54
CA GLU A 157 4.94 -17.68 24.81
C GLU A 157 5.84 -17.24 23.64
N GLU A 158 5.38 -17.43 22.40
CA GLU A 158 6.11 -16.95 21.22
C GLU A 158 6.15 -15.41 21.20
N ILE A 159 5.05 -14.74 21.49
CA ILE A 159 4.96 -13.27 21.57
C ILE A 159 5.93 -12.72 22.63
N ASP A 160 5.91 -13.30 23.83
CA ASP A 160 6.77 -12.90 24.94
C ASP A 160 8.25 -13.11 24.63
N SER A 161 8.60 -14.26 24.05
CA SER A 161 9.98 -14.55 23.66
C SER A 161 10.53 -13.53 22.66
N LYS A 162 9.71 -13.12 21.68
CA LYS A 162 10.10 -12.10 20.68
C LYS A 162 10.22 -10.72 21.31
N LEU A 163 9.29 -10.36 22.17
CA LEU A 163 9.32 -9.08 22.87
C LEU A 163 10.55 -8.97 23.76
N GLN A 164 10.89 -10.05 24.48
CA GLN A 164 12.06 -10.11 25.36
C GLN A 164 13.37 -9.87 24.60
N ILE A 165 13.53 -10.43 23.39
CA ILE A 165 14.72 -10.20 22.56
C ILE A 165 14.87 -8.70 22.23
N VAL A 166 13.76 -8.04 21.88
CA VAL A 166 13.75 -6.60 21.56
C VAL A 166 14.00 -5.77 22.83
N SER A 167 13.26 -6.01 23.90
CA SER A 167 13.29 -5.20 25.13
C SER A 167 14.63 -5.28 25.86
N THR A 168 15.27 -6.45 25.85
CA THR A 168 16.62 -6.64 26.44
C THR A 168 17.66 -5.76 25.74
N SER A 169 17.45 -5.48 24.46
CA SER A 169 18.38 -4.72 23.64
C SER A 169 18.06 -3.24 23.54
N PHE A 170 16.78 -2.90 23.47
CA PHE A 170 16.25 -1.55 23.29
C PHE A 170 14.98 -1.41 24.13
N PRO A 171 15.09 -0.94 25.40
CA PRO A 171 13.95 -0.86 26.31
C PRO A 171 12.81 0.03 25.81
N ASP A 172 13.13 1.08 25.05
CA ASP A 172 12.18 2.01 24.42
C ASP A 172 11.40 1.38 23.25
N MET A 173 11.89 0.27 22.69
CA MET A 173 11.17 -0.56 21.71
C MET A 173 10.44 -1.74 22.35
N GLY A 174 10.51 -1.90 23.68
CA GLY A 174 9.95 -3.02 24.44
C GLY A 174 8.43 -3.02 24.57
N ASP A 175 7.72 -2.25 23.76
CA ASP A 175 6.26 -2.25 23.64
C ASP A 175 5.84 -3.01 22.38
N VAL A 176 4.83 -3.88 22.50
CA VAL A 176 4.23 -4.62 21.38
C VAL A 176 3.77 -3.68 20.27
N ASN A 177 3.28 -2.48 20.63
CA ASN A 177 2.83 -1.48 19.65
C ASN A 177 3.96 -0.90 18.81
N THR A 178 5.21 -0.98 19.29
CA THR A 178 6.39 -0.45 18.61
C THR A 178 7.09 -1.50 17.77
N CYS A 179 7.17 -2.76 18.24
CA CYS A 179 7.98 -3.80 17.60
C CYS A 179 7.19 -4.90 16.86
N ALA A 180 5.85 -4.85 16.82
CA ALA A 180 5.01 -5.84 16.14
C ALA A 180 5.44 -6.17 14.70
N CYS A 181 5.96 -5.19 13.95
CA CYS A 181 6.44 -5.38 12.58
C CYS A 181 7.60 -6.40 12.45
N LEU A 182 8.33 -6.66 13.54
CA LEU A 182 9.42 -7.63 13.60
C LEU A 182 8.91 -9.05 13.86
N PHE A 183 7.71 -9.22 14.43
CA PHE A 183 7.24 -10.52 14.92
C PHE A 183 6.93 -11.53 13.82
N LYS A 184 6.84 -11.06 12.57
CA LYS A 184 6.78 -11.90 11.37
C LYS A 184 8.05 -12.72 11.12
N TYR A 185 9.15 -12.42 11.82
CA TYR A 185 10.42 -13.11 11.70
C TYR A 185 10.64 -14.12 12.84
N PRO A 186 11.34 -15.23 12.59
CA PRO A 186 11.80 -16.14 13.64
C PRO A 186 12.71 -15.44 14.66
N ASN A 187 12.79 -15.98 15.87
CA ASN A 187 13.55 -15.38 16.98
C ASN A 187 15.03 -15.18 16.63
N GLU A 188 15.64 -16.17 15.95
CA GLU A 188 17.05 -16.14 15.54
C GLU A 188 17.29 -14.97 14.56
N LYS A 189 16.32 -14.70 13.69
CA LYS A 189 16.41 -13.61 12.73
C LYS A 189 16.23 -12.25 13.39
N ILE A 190 15.33 -12.14 14.37
CA ILE A 190 15.15 -10.90 15.15
C ILE A 190 16.44 -10.59 15.92
N ASP A 191 17.00 -11.58 16.60
CA ASP A 191 18.24 -11.46 17.36
C ASP A 191 19.43 -11.08 16.45
N MET A 192 19.56 -11.73 15.29
CA MET A 192 20.56 -11.37 14.28
C MET A 192 20.41 -9.92 13.80
N LEU A 193 19.19 -9.47 13.52
CA LEU A 193 18.93 -8.09 13.11
C LEU A 193 19.35 -7.09 14.19
N ILE A 194 18.94 -7.32 15.43
CA ILE A 194 19.27 -6.46 16.57
C ILE A 194 20.77 -6.43 16.83
N SER A 195 21.43 -7.59 16.81
CA SER A 195 22.88 -7.72 16.94
C SER A 195 23.61 -6.92 15.85
N ASN A 196 23.14 -6.98 14.61
CA ASN A 196 23.71 -6.20 13.51
C ASN A 196 23.48 -4.69 13.72
N TRP A 197 22.31 -4.28 14.19
CA TRP A 197 22.04 -2.86 14.46
C TRP A 197 22.94 -2.29 15.55
N LYS A 198 23.20 -3.06 16.61
CA LYS A 198 24.13 -2.69 17.68
C LYS A 198 25.56 -2.59 17.16
N LYS A 199 26.02 -3.59 16.40
CA LYS A 199 27.36 -3.59 15.78
C LYS A 199 27.56 -2.40 14.85
N GLU A 200 26.57 -2.09 14.02
CA GLU A 200 26.60 -0.92 13.15
C GLU A 200 26.65 0.38 13.94
N ALA A 201 26.00 0.46 15.11
CA ALA A 201 25.88 1.67 15.92
C ALA A 201 27.11 2.02 16.77
N VAL A 202 28.12 1.13 16.87
CA VAL A 202 29.31 1.35 17.73
C VAL A 202 30.04 2.66 17.42
N GLU A 203 30.06 3.06 16.15
CA GLU A 203 30.74 4.27 15.68
C GLU A 203 29.82 5.51 15.63
N PHE A 204 28.59 5.40 16.13
CA PHE A 204 27.57 6.44 15.98
C PHE A 204 26.93 6.83 17.32
N GLU A 205 26.37 8.03 17.36
CA GLU A 205 25.76 8.59 18.58
C GLU A 205 24.49 7.84 19.01
N GLN A 206 23.74 7.28 18.07
CA GLN A 206 22.42 6.69 18.35
C GLN A 206 22.51 5.16 18.40
N PRO A 207 21.77 4.51 19.32
CA PRO A 207 21.95 3.09 19.60
C PRO A 207 21.48 2.17 18.46
N SER A 208 20.74 2.70 17.47
CA SER A 208 20.52 2.05 16.19
C SER A 208 20.22 3.06 15.09
N LYS A 209 20.29 2.60 13.84
CA LYS A 209 19.91 3.41 12.66
C LYS A 209 18.46 3.89 12.68
N PHE A 210 17.59 3.20 13.42
CA PHE A 210 16.19 3.61 13.61
C PHE A 210 16.04 4.68 14.69
N HIS A 211 16.84 4.64 15.76
CA HIS A 211 16.93 5.75 16.72
C HIS A 211 17.49 7.01 16.05
N PHE A 212 18.49 6.86 15.17
CA PHE A 212 18.93 7.96 14.33
C PHE A 212 17.81 8.54 13.47
N LEU A 213 17.04 7.71 12.76
CA LEU A 213 15.91 8.19 11.96
C LEU A 213 14.87 8.92 12.83
N ALA A 214 14.54 8.37 13.99
CA ALA A 214 13.61 8.98 14.94
C ALA A 214 14.12 10.34 15.42
N HIS A 215 15.40 10.43 15.80
CA HIS A 215 16.06 11.65 16.25
C HIS A 215 16.14 12.70 15.13
N ALA A 216 16.66 12.34 13.95
CA ALA A 216 16.86 13.26 12.83
C ALA A 216 15.53 13.82 12.31
N LEU A 217 14.50 12.98 12.24
CA LEU A 217 13.16 13.37 11.75
C LEU A 217 12.26 13.92 12.88
N LYS A 218 12.72 13.91 14.13
CA LYS A 218 11.99 14.38 15.32
C LYS A 218 10.63 13.69 15.49
N VAL A 219 10.61 12.36 15.41
CA VAL A 219 9.41 11.54 15.59
C VAL A 219 9.66 10.40 16.57
N PRO A 220 8.62 9.88 17.25
CA PRO A 220 8.76 8.71 18.11
C PRO A 220 9.27 7.49 17.34
N ILE A 221 10.05 6.65 18.01
CA ILE A 221 10.63 5.44 17.41
C ILE A 221 9.57 4.49 16.84
N GLY A 222 8.41 4.36 17.52
CA GLY A 222 7.27 3.59 17.00
C GLY A 222 6.79 4.05 15.62
N LYS A 223 6.82 5.35 15.33
CA LYS A 223 6.45 5.88 14.00
C LYS A 223 7.43 5.40 12.92
N ILE A 224 8.73 5.27 13.24
CA ILE A 224 9.75 4.73 12.33
C ILE A 224 9.58 3.21 12.18
N MET A 225 9.38 2.48 13.27
CA MET A 225 9.24 1.02 13.24
C MET A 225 8.02 0.60 12.41
N ASN A 226 6.91 1.34 12.48
CA ASN A 226 5.72 1.09 11.65
C ASN A 226 5.99 1.25 10.15
N GLN A 227 6.99 2.06 9.75
CA GLN A 227 7.39 2.18 8.34
C GLN A 227 8.06 0.90 7.80
N LEU A 228 8.64 0.06 8.67
CA LEU A 228 9.38 -1.14 8.25
C LEU A 228 8.49 -2.19 7.58
N GLU A 229 7.18 -2.16 7.84
CA GLU A 229 6.23 -3.04 7.17
C GLU A 229 6.20 -2.79 5.66
N THR A 230 6.02 -1.52 5.29
CA THR A 230 5.97 -1.11 3.88
C THR A 230 7.35 -0.91 3.26
N LYS A 231 8.37 -0.67 4.09
CA LYS A 231 9.74 -0.29 3.67
C LYS A 231 10.80 -1.22 4.25
N SER A 232 10.59 -2.53 4.10
CA SER A 232 11.50 -3.57 4.63
C SER A 232 12.95 -3.48 4.16
N PHE A 233 13.22 -2.78 3.05
CA PHE A 233 14.60 -2.51 2.59
C PHE A 233 15.43 -1.74 3.63
N LEU A 234 14.79 -0.96 4.52
CA LEU A 234 15.45 -0.23 5.61
C LEU A 234 16.15 -1.17 6.60
N LEU A 235 15.65 -2.40 6.76
CA LEU A 235 16.30 -3.42 7.61
C LEU A 235 17.71 -3.76 7.10
N SER A 236 17.87 -3.78 5.77
CA SER A 236 19.11 -4.17 5.08
C SER A 236 20.09 -3.03 4.81
N LEU A 237 19.65 -1.77 4.87
CA LEU A 237 20.55 -0.63 4.66
C LEU A 237 21.42 -0.43 5.90
N SER A 238 22.71 -0.15 5.71
CA SER A 238 23.62 0.16 6.82
C SER A 238 23.28 1.48 7.48
N TYR A 239 23.63 1.62 8.76
CA TYR A 239 23.52 2.89 9.50
C TYR A 239 24.10 4.07 8.72
N SER A 240 25.37 4.00 8.31
CA SER A 240 26.06 5.06 7.57
C SER A 240 25.28 5.53 6.35
N ARG A 241 24.70 4.59 5.59
CA ARG A 241 23.95 4.93 4.37
C ARG A 241 22.62 5.61 4.67
N ILE A 242 21.94 5.23 5.75
CA ILE A 242 20.73 5.91 6.20
C ILE A 242 21.08 7.32 6.67
N GLN A 243 22.11 7.45 7.51
CA GLN A 243 22.56 8.75 8.02
C GLN A 243 22.94 9.71 6.91
N GLU A 244 23.80 9.28 5.99
CA GLU A 244 24.24 10.09 4.87
C GLU A 244 23.05 10.50 3.99
N GLY A 245 22.15 9.57 3.66
CA GLY A 245 20.98 9.85 2.82
C GLY A 245 19.99 10.83 3.45
N VAL A 246 19.76 10.72 4.75
CA VAL A 246 18.88 11.64 5.49
C VAL A 246 19.51 13.02 5.60
N ASN A 247 20.78 13.09 6.01
CA ASN A 247 21.50 14.36 6.16
C ASN A 247 21.55 15.13 4.84
N ILE A 248 21.88 14.47 3.72
CA ILE A 248 21.85 15.08 2.39
C ILE A 248 20.48 15.73 2.08
N CYS A 249 19.37 15.09 2.46
CA CYS A 249 18.04 15.66 2.21
C CYS A 249 17.76 16.86 3.12
N LEU A 250 18.10 16.76 4.40
CA LEU A 250 17.88 17.82 5.38
C LEU A 250 18.75 19.05 5.09
N ASP A 251 20.03 18.85 4.74
CA ASP A 251 20.98 19.91 4.37
C ASP A 251 20.52 20.66 3.12
N ALA A 252 19.79 19.98 2.22
CA ALA A 252 19.18 20.57 1.03
C ALA A 252 17.86 21.33 1.31
N GLY A 253 17.46 21.45 2.58
CA GLY A 253 16.25 22.16 3.01
C GLY A 253 14.95 21.36 2.84
N VAL A 254 15.02 20.04 2.62
CA VAL A 254 13.82 19.19 2.56
C VAL A 254 13.21 19.08 3.96
N GLN A 255 11.89 19.24 4.06
CA GLN A 255 11.20 19.16 5.34
C GLN A 255 11.26 17.74 5.91
N ARG A 256 11.40 17.62 7.24
CA ARG A 256 11.48 16.31 7.94
C ARG A 256 10.27 15.43 7.65
N GLU A 257 9.08 16.03 7.62
CA GLU A 257 7.84 15.32 7.32
C GLU A 257 7.83 14.78 5.87
N ASP A 258 8.38 15.53 4.91
CA ASP A 258 8.50 15.05 3.52
C ASP A 258 9.46 13.86 3.42
N VAL A 259 10.59 13.91 4.13
CA VAL A 259 11.55 12.78 4.19
C VAL A 259 10.90 11.56 4.83
N LEU A 260 10.17 11.74 5.94
CA LEU A 260 9.46 10.66 6.63
C LEU A 260 8.41 10.00 5.74
N ASN A 261 7.65 10.80 4.99
CA ASN A 261 6.61 10.30 4.10
C ASN A 261 7.18 9.54 2.88
N ASP A 262 8.42 9.84 2.46
CA ASP A 262 9.06 9.17 1.32
C ASP A 262 10.48 8.66 1.62
N LEU A 263 10.60 7.83 2.67
CA LEU A 263 11.85 7.12 2.99
C LEU A 263 12.39 6.23 1.85
N TRP A 264 11.60 5.95 0.79
CA TRP A 264 12.09 5.25 -0.41
C TRP A 264 13.23 6.00 -1.10
N VAL A 265 13.38 7.30 -0.86
CA VAL A 265 14.53 8.08 -1.33
C VAL A 265 15.86 7.45 -0.89
N LEU A 266 15.93 6.92 0.34
CA LEU A 266 17.12 6.32 0.95
C LEU A 266 17.57 5.02 0.27
N ARG A 267 16.72 4.42 -0.58
CA ARG A 267 17.10 3.27 -1.40
C ARG A 267 18.15 3.63 -2.45
N ASN A 268 18.17 4.88 -2.91
CA ASN A 268 19.18 5.34 -3.85
C ASN A 268 20.57 5.44 -3.19
N ARG A 269 21.62 5.48 -4.01
CA ARG A 269 22.96 5.76 -3.50
C ARG A 269 23.07 7.25 -3.12
N PRO A 270 23.72 7.61 -2.01
CA PRO A 270 23.91 9.00 -1.59
C PRO A 270 24.43 9.92 -2.71
N ILE A 271 25.41 9.46 -3.49
CA ILE A 271 25.94 10.21 -4.66
C ILE A 271 24.85 10.58 -5.68
N LYS A 272 23.90 9.66 -5.96
CA LYS A 272 22.80 9.93 -6.89
C LYS A 272 21.84 10.98 -6.32
N ILE A 273 21.64 10.98 -5.01
CA ILE A 273 20.79 11.97 -4.32
C ILE A 273 21.46 13.35 -4.41
N ARG A 274 22.76 13.45 -4.09
CA ARG A 274 23.55 14.70 -4.21
C ARG A 274 23.49 15.30 -5.60
N ASN A 275 23.85 14.55 -6.64
CA ASN A 275 23.87 15.06 -8.02
C ASN A 275 22.50 15.63 -8.46
N ARG A 276 21.41 15.00 -8.00
CA ARG A 276 20.05 15.48 -8.31
C ARG A 276 19.69 16.73 -7.54
N ILE A 277 20.07 16.80 -6.26
CA ILE A 277 19.90 18.00 -5.44
C ILE A 277 20.66 19.16 -6.06
N GLU A 278 21.93 18.97 -6.42
CA GLU A 278 22.75 19.99 -7.10
C GLU A 278 22.07 20.50 -8.37
N THR A 279 21.57 19.59 -9.22
CA THR A 279 20.84 19.97 -10.44
C THR A 279 19.59 20.81 -10.14
N LEU A 280 18.80 20.41 -9.13
CA LEU A 280 17.58 21.12 -8.74
C LEU A 280 17.90 22.50 -8.14
N LEU A 281 18.92 22.59 -7.27
CA LEU A 281 19.35 23.83 -6.65
C LEU A 281 19.93 24.81 -7.68
N GLN A 282 20.76 24.35 -8.62
CA GLN A 282 21.24 25.16 -9.75
C GLN A 282 20.09 25.70 -10.61
N SER A 283 19.05 24.88 -10.79
CA SER A 283 17.84 25.25 -11.50
C SER A 283 16.83 26.05 -10.65
N LYS A 284 17.16 26.38 -9.39
CA LYS A 284 16.25 27.07 -8.45
C LYS A 284 14.88 26.37 -8.30
N ILE A 285 14.86 25.04 -8.39
CA ILE A 285 13.68 24.20 -8.24
C ILE A 285 13.64 23.64 -6.82
N PRO A 286 12.49 23.72 -6.11
CA PRO A 286 12.35 23.11 -4.79
C PRO A 286 12.64 21.61 -4.79
N VAL A 287 13.47 21.17 -3.84
CA VAL A 287 13.85 19.76 -3.70
C VAL A 287 12.73 18.98 -3.01
N LYS A 288 12.25 17.91 -3.68
CA LYS A 288 11.23 17.00 -3.13
C LYS A 288 11.72 15.54 -3.17
N PRO A 289 11.53 14.73 -2.10
CA PRO A 289 12.01 13.35 -2.02
C PRO A 289 11.61 12.44 -3.20
N TRP A 290 10.37 12.54 -3.67
CA TRP A 290 9.88 11.70 -4.77
C TRP A 290 10.63 12.00 -6.09
N VAL A 291 11.04 13.25 -6.31
CA VAL A 291 11.86 13.67 -7.46
C VAL A 291 13.25 13.06 -7.37
N LEU A 292 13.83 13.06 -6.17
CA LEU A 292 15.16 12.49 -5.91
C LEU A 292 15.22 10.99 -6.19
N ARG A 293 14.12 10.26 -6.03
CA ARG A 293 14.04 8.82 -6.39
C ARG A 293 13.51 8.50 -7.78
N ALA A 294 13.04 9.49 -8.53
CA ALA A 294 12.41 9.30 -9.83
C ALA A 294 13.34 8.58 -10.85
N ARG A 295 12.80 8.01 -11.92
CA ARG A 295 13.64 7.55 -13.04
C ARG A 295 14.28 8.76 -13.74
N ILE A 296 15.40 8.57 -14.44
CA ILE A 296 16.13 9.70 -15.06
C ILE A 296 15.24 10.47 -16.06
N GLN A 297 14.44 9.76 -16.86
CA GLN A 297 13.51 10.40 -17.79
C GLN A 297 12.50 11.27 -17.06
N SER A 298 11.83 10.71 -16.04
CA SER A 298 10.87 11.46 -15.22
C SER A 298 11.51 12.65 -14.49
N PHE A 299 12.77 12.54 -14.09
CA PHE A 299 13.51 13.65 -13.47
C PHE A 299 13.78 14.79 -14.46
N LYS A 300 14.24 14.48 -15.68
CA LYS A 300 14.46 15.48 -16.73
C LYS A 300 13.16 16.17 -17.13
N THR A 301 12.15 15.35 -17.41
CA THR A 301 10.80 15.81 -17.73
C THR A 301 10.26 16.70 -16.61
N TYR A 302 10.39 16.35 -15.33
CA TYR A 302 9.97 17.24 -14.24
C TYR A 302 10.64 18.62 -14.26
N ILE A 303 11.94 18.70 -14.60
CA ILE A 303 12.66 19.98 -14.68
C ILE A 303 12.12 20.81 -15.85
N GLU A 304 11.97 20.22 -17.03
CA GLU A 304 11.40 20.87 -18.23
C GLU A 304 9.99 21.41 -17.92
N GLU A 305 9.16 20.54 -17.35
CA GLU A 305 7.77 20.86 -16.99
C GLU A 305 7.65 21.96 -15.93
N TYR A 306 8.57 22.01 -14.97
CA TYR A 306 8.58 23.06 -13.96
C TYR A 306 8.82 24.44 -14.58
N TRP A 307 9.70 24.53 -15.58
CA TRP A 307 10.00 25.78 -16.26
C TRP A 307 8.91 26.19 -17.24
N GLU A 308 8.31 25.24 -17.96
CA GLU A 308 7.10 25.50 -18.76
C GLU A 308 5.98 26.08 -17.90
N GLU A 309 5.71 25.48 -16.74
CA GLU A 309 4.69 25.96 -15.82
C GLU A 309 5.03 27.33 -15.23
N LYS A 310 6.30 27.55 -14.88
CA LYS A 310 6.73 28.86 -14.35
C LYS A 310 6.61 29.95 -15.41
N GLN A 311 6.94 29.65 -16.66
CA GLN A 311 6.76 30.58 -17.77
C GLN A 311 5.27 30.91 -17.96
N ASP A 312 4.40 29.90 -17.98
CA ASP A 312 2.94 30.10 -18.06
C ASP A 312 2.41 30.96 -16.88
N MET A 313 2.94 30.75 -15.66
CA MET A 313 2.56 31.52 -14.47
C MET A 313 3.07 32.98 -14.46
N GLU A 314 4.16 33.29 -15.17
CA GLU A 314 4.61 34.68 -15.36
C GLU A 314 3.65 35.47 -16.28
N TYR A 315 2.91 34.81 -17.17
CA TYR A 315 1.88 35.44 -18.00
C TYR A 315 0.53 35.57 -17.27
N ASP A 316 0.16 34.55 -16.50
CA ASP A 316 -1.08 34.53 -15.73
C ASP A 316 -0.78 34.12 -14.28
N ASN A 317 -0.85 35.08 -13.35
CA ASN A 317 -0.45 34.96 -11.93
C ASN A 317 -1.00 33.71 -11.19
N ASN A 318 -2.09 33.11 -11.65
CA ASN A 318 -2.66 31.86 -11.13
C ASN A 318 -3.64 31.24 -12.15
N LEU A 319 -4.07 29.99 -11.90
CA LEU A 319 -5.03 29.29 -12.76
C LEU A 319 -6.33 30.07 -12.98
N SER A 320 -6.82 30.79 -11.98
CA SER A 320 -8.06 31.57 -12.13
C SER A 320 -7.87 32.70 -13.14
N SER A 321 -6.78 33.46 -13.03
CA SER A 321 -6.39 34.49 -14.00
C SER A 321 -6.23 33.89 -15.41
N TYR A 322 -5.55 32.74 -15.53
CA TYR A 322 -5.40 32.04 -16.80
C TYR A 322 -6.76 31.68 -17.43
N LEU A 323 -7.68 31.14 -16.64
CA LEU A 323 -9.02 30.78 -17.13
C LEU A 323 -9.85 32.01 -17.53
N MET A 324 -9.78 33.09 -16.75
CA MET A 324 -10.46 34.35 -17.07
C MET A 324 -9.99 34.89 -18.42
N THR A 325 -8.67 34.98 -18.62
CA THR A 325 -8.06 35.47 -19.85
C THR A 325 -8.44 34.59 -21.05
N ARG A 326 -8.30 33.27 -20.93
CA ARG A 326 -8.49 32.35 -22.06
C ARG A 326 -9.96 32.12 -22.42
N LEU A 327 -10.86 32.08 -21.43
CA LEU A 327 -12.29 31.90 -21.65
C LEU A 327 -13.05 33.22 -21.81
N LYS A 328 -12.36 34.36 -21.67
CA LYS A 328 -12.93 35.72 -21.71
C LYS A 328 -14.14 35.86 -20.77
N CYS A 329 -13.95 35.45 -19.52
CA CYS A 329 -15.00 35.43 -18.52
C CYS A 329 -14.57 36.09 -17.20
N GLU A 330 -15.56 36.53 -16.43
CA GLU A 330 -15.36 37.17 -15.13
C GLU A 330 -14.91 36.17 -14.06
N LEU A 331 -14.21 36.66 -13.02
CA LEU A 331 -13.73 35.84 -11.91
C LEU A 331 -14.85 35.01 -11.26
N SER A 332 -16.04 35.61 -11.10
CA SER A 332 -17.22 34.94 -10.52
C SER A 332 -17.68 33.71 -11.32
N VAL A 333 -17.43 33.68 -12.63
CA VAL A 333 -17.71 32.53 -13.49
C VAL A 333 -16.69 31.42 -13.25
N VAL A 334 -15.41 31.77 -13.15
CA VAL A 334 -14.33 30.81 -12.86
C VAL A 334 -14.50 30.21 -11.45
N GLU A 335 -14.82 31.01 -10.46
CA GLU A 335 -15.13 30.54 -9.10
C GLU A 335 -16.32 29.57 -9.10
N ARG A 336 -17.35 29.84 -9.90
CA ARG A 336 -18.49 28.93 -10.08
C ARG A 336 -18.06 27.63 -10.73
N MET A 337 -17.22 27.65 -11.75
CA MET A 337 -16.66 26.44 -12.38
C MET A 337 -15.89 25.59 -11.36
N MET A 338 -15.06 26.22 -10.53
CA MET A 338 -14.30 25.55 -9.48
C MET A 338 -15.21 25.01 -8.37
N LYS A 339 -16.29 25.71 -8.02
CA LYS A 339 -17.30 25.22 -7.06
C LYS A 339 -18.06 24.00 -7.59
N VAL A 340 -18.45 24.01 -8.87
CA VAL A 340 -19.13 22.88 -9.52
C VAL A 340 -18.19 21.69 -9.70
N PHE A 341 -16.90 21.93 -9.95
CA PHE A 341 -15.90 20.88 -10.08
C PHE A 341 -14.63 21.21 -9.28
N PRO A 342 -14.57 20.85 -7.98
CA PRO A 342 -13.46 21.18 -7.08
C PRO A 342 -12.10 20.66 -7.52
N ASN A 343 -12.06 19.65 -8.39
CA ASN A 343 -10.81 19.16 -8.97
C ASN A 343 -10.14 20.17 -9.90
N LEU A 344 -10.90 21.10 -10.49
CA LEU A 344 -10.35 22.20 -11.28
C LEU A 344 -9.55 23.16 -10.39
N GLN A 345 -10.01 23.42 -9.16
CA GLN A 345 -9.31 24.30 -8.22
C GLN A 345 -7.90 23.78 -7.86
N ARG A 346 -7.74 22.45 -7.84
CA ARG A 346 -6.45 21.78 -7.55
C ARG A 346 -5.64 21.48 -8.81
N ALA A 347 -6.17 21.79 -10.00
CA ALA A 347 -5.47 21.56 -11.24
C ALA A 347 -4.37 22.61 -11.45
N THR A 348 -3.37 22.27 -12.25
CA THR A 348 -2.34 23.20 -12.70
C THR A 348 -2.72 23.75 -14.08
N ILE A 349 -2.20 24.95 -14.41
CA ILE A 349 -2.36 25.54 -15.75
C ILE A 349 -1.93 24.54 -16.82
N ARG A 350 -0.79 23.89 -16.60
CA ARG A 350 -0.26 22.84 -17.48
C ARG A 350 -1.23 21.70 -17.79
N LYS A 351 -2.05 21.28 -16.82
CA LYS A 351 -3.03 20.20 -17.05
C LYS A 351 -4.21 20.68 -17.89
N VAL A 352 -4.57 21.95 -17.74
CA VAL A 352 -5.77 22.55 -18.34
C VAL A 352 -5.48 23.14 -19.73
N LYS A 353 -4.33 23.77 -19.90
CA LYS A 353 -3.88 24.47 -21.10
C LYS A 353 -4.00 23.63 -22.38
N PRO A 354 -3.52 22.37 -22.45
CA PRO A 354 -3.63 21.58 -23.66
C PRO A 354 -5.08 21.33 -24.08
N ASN A 355 -5.99 21.13 -23.11
CA ASN A 355 -7.41 20.97 -23.38
C ASN A 355 -8.03 22.29 -23.85
N ILE A 356 -7.68 23.43 -23.24
CA ILE A 356 -8.16 24.75 -23.67
C ILE A 356 -7.69 25.06 -25.09
N ASP A 357 -6.40 24.89 -25.36
CA ASP A 357 -5.82 25.18 -26.67
C ASP A 357 -6.43 24.28 -27.74
N TYR A 358 -6.65 22.99 -27.46
CA TYR A 358 -7.33 22.10 -28.39
C TYR A 358 -8.80 22.50 -28.63
N LEU A 359 -9.58 22.74 -27.57
CA LEU A 359 -11.00 23.04 -27.68
C LEU A 359 -11.24 24.39 -28.36
N LEU A 360 -10.55 25.45 -27.93
CA LEU A 360 -10.80 26.81 -28.39
C LEU A 360 -10.06 27.14 -29.70
N VAL A 361 -8.82 26.66 -29.88
CA VAL A 361 -7.98 27.05 -31.02
C VAL A 361 -8.07 26.04 -32.16
N VAL A 362 -8.00 24.74 -31.86
CA VAL A 362 -8.00 23.70 -32.90
C VAL A 362 -9.42 23.36 -33.36
N LYS A 363 -10.34 23.18 -32.42
CA LYS A 363 -11.74 22.84 -32.69
C LYS A 363 -12.67 24.05 -32.79
N CYS A 364 -12.17 25.24 -32.47
CA CYS A 364 -12.94 26.48 -32.51
C CYS A 364 -14.26 26.41 -31.73
N ILE A 365 -14.29 25.65 -30.63
CA ILE A 365 -15.48 25.47 -29.81
C ILE A 365 -15.71 26.76 -29.00
N ASP A 366 -16.99 27.14 -28.90
CA ASP A 366 -17.41 28.31 -28.14
C ASP A 366 -16.95 28.22 -26.66
N PRO A 367 -16.32 29.28 -26.11
CA PRO A 367 -15.91 29.32 -24.71
C PRO A 367 -17.05 29.06 -23.73
N GLY A 368 -18.28 29.46 -24.04
CA GLY A 368 -19.46 29.21 -23.22
C GLY A 368 -19.72 27.72 -23.00
N LEU A 369 -19.54 26.89 -24.03
CA LEU A 369 -19.69 25.43 -23.90
C LEU A 369 -18.63 24.80 -22.99
N VAL A 370 -17.41 25.36 -23.01
CA VAL A 370 -16.31 24.94 -22.13
C VAL A 370 -16.59 25.35 -20.69
N ILE A 371 -17.07 26.57 -20.47
CA ILE A 371 -17.48 27.09 -19.14
C ILE A 371 -18.56 26.21 -18.52
N MET A 372 -19.55 25.77 -19.32
CA MET A 372 -20.63 24.89 -18.84
C MET A 372 -20.14 23.47 -18.51
N THR A 373 -18.96 23.08 -18.99
CA THR A 373 -18.41 21.73 -18.80
C THR A 373 -16.98 21.77 -18.25
N PRO A 374 -16.74 22.29 -17.03
CA PRO A 374 -15.38 22.48 -16.48
C PRO A 374 -14.61 21.17 -16.32
N ARG A 375 -15.32 20.03 -16.22
CA ARG A 375 -14.73 18.69 -16.09
C ARG A 375 -13.82 18.31 -17.26
N ILE A 376 -14.13 18.77 -18.47
CA ILE A 376 -13.36 18.44 -19.68
C ILE A 376 -11.92 18.95 -19.59
N LEU A 377 -11.70 20.06 -18.89
CA LEU A 377 -10.40 20.70 -18.74
C LEU A 377 -9.39 19.84 -17.97
N CYS A 378 -9.86 18.92 -17.13
CA CYS A 378 -9.02 18.05 -16.32
C CYS A 378 -8.91 16.60 -16.85
N GLN A 379 -9.50 16.31 -18.01
CA GLN A 379 -9.38 15.02 -18.69
C GLN A 379 -8.01 14.89 -19.38
N LYS A 380 -7.63 13.66 -19.75
CA LYS A 380 -6.46 13.45 -20.61
C LYS A 380 -6.77 14.01 -22.00
N LEU A 381 -5.82 14.73 -22.58
CA LEU A 381 -6.00 15.35 -23.90
C LEU A 381 -6.37 14.32 -24.96
N ASP A 382 -5.68 13.17 -24.99
CA ASP A 382 -5.95 12.09 -25.96
C ASP A 382 -7.41 11.63 -25.86
N THR A 383 -7.91 11.45 -24.64
CA THR A 383 -9.32 11.08 -24.42
C THR A 383 -10.29 12.13 -24.93
N VAL A 384 -9.98 13.42 -24.80
CA VAL A 384 -10.81 14.50 -25.32
C VAL A 384 -10.79 14.51 -26.86
N LYS A 385 -9.61 14.35 -27.46
CA LYS A 385 -9.42 14.26 -28.92
C LYS A 385 -10.20 13.09 -29.51
N ASP A 386 -9.95 11.88 -29.00
CA ASP A 386 -10.59 10.66 -29.47
C ASP A 386 -12.12 10.77 -29.41
N ARG A 387 -12.65 11.31 -28.32
CA ARG A 387 -14.10 11.44 -28.13
C ARG A 387 -14.72 12.48 -29.04
N ILE A 388 -14.08 13.63 -29.23
CA ILE A 388 -14.57 14.65 -30.16
C ILE A 388 -14.54 14.12 -31.60
N GLU A 389 -13.47 13.43 -31.99
CA GLU A 389 -13.37 12.77 -33.31
C GLU A 389 -14.47 11.72 -33.50
N ILE A 390 -14.76 10.90 -32.49
CA ILE A 390 -15.87 9.94 -32.54
C ILE A 390 -17.22 10.66 -32.74
N LEU A 391 -17.47 11.76 -32.02
CA LEU A 391 -18.72 12.51 -32.17
C LEU A 391 -18.85 13.13 -33.57
N GLU A 392 -17.76 13.69 -34.11
CA GLU A 392 -17.74 14.28 -35.44
C GLU A 392 -17.92 13.23 -36.55
N THR A 393 -17.19 12.11 -36.48
CA THR A 393 -17.28 11.02 -37.46
C THR A 393 -18.64 10.32 -37.46
N THR A 394 -19.35 10.34 -36.32
CA THR A 394 -20.71 9.81 -36.21
C THR A 394 -21.79 10.83 -36.57
N GLY A 395 -21.42 12.05 -36.96
CA GLY A 395 -22.36 13.12 -37.28
C GLY A 395 -23.14 13.65 -36.08
N ILE A 396 -22.68 13.37 -34.86
CA ILE A 396 -23.31 13.85 -33.63
C ILE A 396 -22.89 15.29 -33.41
N GLN A 397 -23.79 16.23 -33.67
CA GLN A 397 -23.60 17.62 -33.25
C GLN A 397 -23.66 17.70 -31.73
N TYR A 398 -22.57 18.15 -31.12
CA TYR A 398 -22.51 18.36 -29.67
C TYR A 398 -22.89 19.81 -29.33
N SER A 399 -24.16 20.02 -28.96
CA SER A 399 -24.63 21.28 -28.35
C SER A 399 -24.14 21.47 -26.91
N SER A 400 -23.55 20.42 -26.31
CA SER A 400 -22.86 20.49 -25.02
C SER A 400 -21.69 19.50 -25.00
N LEU A 401 -20.62 19.86 -24.29
CA LEU A 401 -19.43 19.00 -24.12
C LEU A 401 -19.57 18.01 -22.96
N TRP A 402 -20.73 17.99 -22.29
CA TRP A 402 -20.95 17.23 -21.07
C TRP A 402 -20.64 15.74 -21.23
N MET A 403 -21.05 15.12 -22.35
CA MET A 403 -20.77 13.71 -22.64
C MET A 403 -19.28 13.40 -22.78
N VAL A 404 -18.49 14.34 -23.32
CA VAL A 404 -17.05 14.16 -23.52
C VAL A 404 -16.33 14.04 -22.17
N GLY A 405 -16.82 14.72 -21.13
CA GLY A 405 -16.25 14.68 -19.78
C GLY A 405 -16.64 13.47 -18.92
N ARG A 406 -17.49 12.55 -19.42
CA ARG A 406 -18.08 11.44 -18.65
C ARG A 406 -17.19 10.19 -18.57
N SER A 407 -17.63 9.16 -17.86
CA SER A 407 -16.91 7.88 -17.83
C SER A 407 -16.91 7.20 -19.21
N GLN A 408 -15.96 6.29 -19.47
CA GLN A 408 -15.90 5.59 -20.76
C GLN A 408 -17.19 4.82 -21.05
N ARG A 409 -17.73 4.13 -20.04
CA ARG A 409 -18.99 3.39 -20.16
C ARG A 409 -20.16 4.28 -20.58
N GLU A 410 -20.33 5.41 -19.92
CA GLU A 410 -21.40 6.37 -20.25
C GLU A 410 -21.23 6.93 -21.67
N PHE A 411 -19.99 7.23 -22.09
CA PHE A 411 -19.70 7.72 -23.44
C PHE A 411 -20.04 6.67 -24.50
N ASP A 412 -19.60 5.42 -24.32
CA ASP A 412 -19.85 4.33 -25.26
C ASP A 412 -21.35 4.03 -25.39
N ASP A 413 -22.07 4.03 -24.27
CA ASP A 413 -23.52 3.80 -24.24
C ASP A 413 -24.28 4.92 -24.98
N PHE A 414 -23.83 6.17 -24.85
CA PHE A 414 -24.39 7.31 -25.58
C PHE A 414 -24.19 7.19 -27.09
N VAL A 415 -22.96 6.89 -27.54
CA VAL A 415 -22.66 6.72 -28.97
C VAL A 415 -23.44 5.54 -29.55
N LYS A 416 -23.58 4.42 -28.82
CA LYS A 416 -24.40 3.28 -29.25
C LYS A 416 -25.86 3.65 -29.45
N ARG A 417 -26.47 4.34 -28.48
CA ARG A 417 -27.88 4.78 -28.57
C ARG A 417 -28.12 5.69 -29.77
N TRP A 418 -27.13 6.51 -30.12
CA TRP A 418 -27.22 7.38 -31.29
C TRP A 418 -27.13 6.61 -32.60
N LYS A 419 -26.26 5.58 -32.69
CA LYS A 419 -26.15 4.72 -33.88
C LYS A 419 -27.36 3.83 -34.13
N THR A 420 -28.19 3.58 -33.11
CA THR A 420 -29.44 2.82 -33.22
C THR A 420 -30.65 3.67 -33.59
N LYS A 421 -30.50 4.99 -33.67
CA LYS A 421 -31.48 5.90 -34.28
C LYS A 421 -31.11 6.14 -35.73
#